data_AF-A0A815VUM2-F1
#
_entry.id   AF-A0A815VUM2-F1
#
_cell.length_a   1.000
_cell.length_b   1.000
_cell.length_c   1.000
_cell.angle_alpha   90.00
_cell.angle_beta   90.00
_cell.angle_gamma   90.00
#
_symmetry.space_group_name_H-M   'P 1'
#
loop_
_entity.id
_entity.type
_entity.pdbx_description
1 polymer ?
#
loop_
_entity_poly.entity_id
_entity_poly.type
_entity_poly.pdbx_seq_one_letter_code
_entity_poly.pdbx_strand_id
1 'polypeptide(L)'
;MVTPSKLAQDLTETSRFINFKDPQMRSLILSLGTRTLALFGSMVFSYFLIRYALKHLDPTHEEKKRQKELAEIISKKMNLPKSLVNNFNEYEMCLLADLINPIDIKVTWQDIGGLDDIIDNVRQTVIYPLQHPELFSQSKLLTT
;
A
#
# COMPACT_ATOMS: atom_id res chain seq x y z
N MET A 1 -43.43 -21.25 -31.68
CA MET A 1 -42.85 -20.00 -32.24
C MET A 1 -43.89 -18.90 -32.07
N VAL A 2 -43.64 -17.93 -31.19
CA VAL A 2 -44.57 -16.80 -30.97
C VAL A 2 -44.41 -15.84 -32.14
N THR A 3 -45.49 -15.58 -32.88
CA THR A 3 -45.51 -14.69 -34.04
C THR A 3 -45.41 -13.21 -33.63
N PRO A 4 -44.66 -12.37 -34.37
CA PRO A 4 -44.36 -10.98 -34.01
C PRO A 4 -45.60 -10.08 -33.88
N SER A 5 -46.72 -10.47 -34.49
CA SER A 5 -47.99 -9.75 -34.41
C SER A 5 -48.64 -9.77 -33.02
N LYS A 6 -48.48 -10.86 -32.26
CA LYS A 6 -49.05 -10.97 -30.91
C LYS A 6 -48.30 -10.14 -29.89
N LEU A 7 -46.97 -10.04 -30.03
CA LEU A 7 -46.14 -9.14 -29.21
C LEU A 7 -46.47 -7.67 -29.49
N ALA A 8 -46.71 -7.31 -30.75
CA ALA A 8 -47.11 -5.96 -31.10
C ALA A 8 -48.49 -5.60 -30.51
N GLN A 9 -49.46 -6.51 -30.55
CA GLN A 9 -50.77 -6.30 -29.93
C GLN A 9 -50.67 -6.15 -28.40
N ASP A 10 -49.86 -6.97 -27.75
CA ASP A 10 -49.67 -6.96 -26.28
C ASP A 10 -48.97 -5.67 -25.80
N LEU A 11 -47.99 -5.18 -26.55
CA LEU A 11 -47.37 -3.86 -26.32
C LEU A 11 -48.36 -2.70 -26.55
N THR A 12 -49.31 -2.88 -27.47
CA THR A 12 -50.34 -1.88 -27.78
C THR A 12 -51.49 -1.86 -26.76
N GLU A 13 -51.77 -2.99 -26.09
CA GLU A 13 -52.70 -3.05 -24.97
C GLU A 13 -52.06 -2.54 -23.68
N THR A 14 -50.86 -3.00 -23.34
CA THR A 14 -50.13 -2.55 -22.15
C THR A 14 -49.85 -1.03 -22.16
N SER A 15 -49.51 -0.44 -23.31
CA SER A 15 -49.38 1.03 -23.45
C SER A 15 -50.70 1.78 -23.30
N ARG A 16 -51.85 1.13 -23.54
CA ARG A 16 -53.19 1.70 -23.32
C ARG A 16 -53.57 1.71 -21.84
N PHE A 17 -53.10 0.73 -21.07
CA PHE A 17 -53.27 0.67 -19.61
C PHE A 17 -52.31 1.59 -18.86
N ILE A 18 -51.11 1.84 -19.38
CA ILE A 18 -50.14 2.78 -18.81
C ILE A 18 -50.41 4.18 -19.37
N ASN A 19 -51.53 4.79 -18.96
CA ASN A 19 -51.85 6.15 -19.36
C ASN A 19 -51.09 7.17 -18.48
N PHE A 20 -49.95 7.62 -18.97
CA PHE A 20 -49.04 8.58 -18.30
C PHE A 20 -49.67 9.95 -17.98
N LYS A 21 -50.85 10.24 -18.55
CA LYS A 21 -51.58 11.51 -18.37
C LYS A 21 -52.56 11.46 -17.19
N ASP A 22 -52.82 10.28 -16.64
CA ASP A 22 -53.73 10.09 -15.51
C ASP A 22 -53.16 10.76 -14.23
N PRO A 23 -53.93 11.61 -13.52
CA PRO A 23 -53.47 12.27 -12.29
C PRO A 23 -52.94 11.31 -11.22
N GLN A 24 -53.41 10.06 -11.16
CA GLN A 24 -52.90 9.06 -10.22
C GLN A 24 -51.54 8.48 -10.63
N MET A 25 -51.29 8.29 -11.93
CA MET A 25 -49.98 7.82 -12.43
C MET A 25 -48.88 8.86 -12.21
N ARG A 26 -49.21 10.15 -12.36
CA ARG A 26 -48.26 11.26 -12.15
C ARG A 26 -47.75 11.31 -10.71
N SER A 27 -48.62 11.14 -9.72
CA SER A 27 -48.21 11.13 -8.30
C SER A 27 -47.35 9.91 -7.96
N LEU A 28 -47.66 8.75 -8.54
CA LEU A 28 -46.84 7.54 -8.39
C LEU A 28 -45.44 7.71 -8.97
N ILE A 29 -45.32 8.20 -10.20
CA ILE A 29 -44.02 8.44 -10.86
C ILE A 29 -43.23 9.52 -10.11
N LEU A 30 -43.89 10.56 -9.62
CA LEU A 30 -43.25 11.60 -8.80
C LEU A 30 -42.73 11.02 -7.47
N SER A 31 -43.50 10.16 -6.82
CA SER A 31 -43.11 9.50 -5.56
C SER A 31 -42.00 8.45 -5.76
N LEU A 32 -41.98 7.77 -6.91
CA LEU A 32 -40.95 6.80 -7.25
C LEU A 32 -39.64 7.50 -7.67
N GLY A 33 -39.75 8.59 -8.44
CA GLY A 33 -38.61 9.41 -8.86
C GLY A 33 -37.92 10.11 -7.69
N THR A 34 -38.69 10.62 -6.71
CA THR A 34 -38.11 11.20 -5.48
C THR A 34 -37.37 10.16 -4.66
N ARG A 35 -37.90 8.93 -4.54
CA ARG A 35 -37.25 7.83 -3.82
C ARG A 35 -36.00 7.33 -4.54
N THR A 36 -36.02 7.17 -5.86
CA THR A 36 -34.83 6.73 -6.61
C THR A 36 -33.74 7.79 -6.58
N LEU A 37 -34.07 9.07 -6.76
CA LEU A 37 -33.12 10.17 -6.64
C LEU A 37 -32.49 10.23 -5.24
N ALA A 38 -33.30 10.05 -4.19
CA ALA A 38 -32.83 10.00 -2.81
C ALA A 38 -31.90 8.79 -2.56
N LEU A 39 -32.23 7.61 -3.11
CA LEU A 39 -31.39 6.42 -2.99
C LEU A 39 -30.04 6.60 -3.71
N PHE A 40 -30.03 7.12 -4.94
CA PHE A 40 -28.79 7.43 -5.66
C PHE A 40 -27.97 8.50 -4.93
N GLY A 41 -28.61 9.56 -4.43
CA GLY A 41 -27.95 10.58 -3.61
C GLY A 41 -27.32 10.00 -2.35
N SER A 42 -28.04 9.12 -1.65
CA SER A 42 -27.54 8.44 -0.45
C SER A 42 -26.36 7.51 -0.75
N MET A 43 -26.35 6.84 -1.90
CA MET A 43 -25.28 5.94 -2.32
C MET A 43 -23.99 6.73 -2.63
N VAL A 44 -24.12 7.84 -3.34
CA VAL A 44 -22.99 8.73 -3.66
C VAL A 44 -22.46 9.37 -2.38
N PHE A 45 -23.34 9.85 -1.51
CA PHE A 45 -22.97 10.43 -0.23
C PHE A 45 -22.27 9.41 0.68
N SER A 46 -22.81 8.18 0.77
CA SER A 46 -22.23 7.08 1.54
C SER A 46 -20.84 6.69 1.03
N TYR A 47 -20.66 6.57 -0.30
CA TYR A 47 -19.35 6.33 -0.90
C TYR A 47 -18.34 7.41 -0.50
N PHE A 48 -18.74 8.69 -0.59
CA PHE A 48 -17.86 9.80 -0.24
C PHE A 48 -17.52 9.81 1.25
N LEU A 49 -18.49 9.53 2.12
CA LEU A 49 -18.30 9.45 3.56
C LEU A 49 -17.33 8.33 3.93
N ILE A 50 -17.48 7.14 3.34
CA ILE A 50 -16.59 5.99 3.57
C ILE A 50 -15.18 6.31 3.07
N ARG A 51 -15.02 6.89 1.88
CA ARG A 51 -13.71 7.29 1.35
C ARG A 51 -13.02 8.36 2.20
N TYR A 52 -13.79 9.35 2.66
CA TYR A 52 -13.28 10.42 3.54
C TYR A 52 -12.87 9.86 4.90
N ALA A 53 -13.71 8.99 5.48
CA ALA A 53 -13.43 8.31 6.74
C ALA A 53 -12.18 7.42 6.64
N LEU A 54 -12.07 6.56 5.61
CA LEU A 54 -10.90 5.69 5.41
C LEU A 54 -9.60 6.51 5.32
N LYS A 55 -9.62 7.66 4.65
CA LYS A 55 -8.44 8.54 4.54
C LYS A 55 -8.03 9.21 5.86
N HIS A 56 -8.97 9.43 6.79
CA HIS A 56 -8.67 9.98 8.12
C HIS A 56 -8.45 8.93 9.20
N LEU A 57 -8.92 7.70 8.95
CA LEU A 57 -8.77 6.58 9.86
C LEU A 57 -7.47 5.82 9.66
N ASP A 58 -6.81 5.93 8.49
CA ASP A 58 -5.45 5.41 8.27
C ASP A 58 -4.45 6.20 9.14
N PRO A 59 -4.07 5.72 10.34
CA PRO A 59 -3.17 6.44 11.23
C PRO A 59 -1.70 6.27 10.78
N THR A 60 -1.47 5.40 9.80
CA THR A 60 -0.15 4.91 9.38
C THR A 60 0.40 5.63 8.14
N HIS A 61 -0.41 6.46 7.47
CA HIS A 61 0.04 7.18 6.27
C HIS A 61 1.20 8.15 6.57
N GLU A 62 1.10 8.87 7.70
CA GLU A 62 2.13 9.84 8.11
C GLU A 62 3.44 9.17 8.53
N GLU A 63 3.36 8.02 9.21
CA GLU A 63 4.53 7.22 9.58
C GLU A 63 5.27 6.71 8.35
N LYS A 64 4.53 6.15 7.39
CA LYS A 64 5.07 5.68 6.11
C LYS A 64 5.71 6.81 5.30
N LYS A 65 5.14 8.03 5.35
CA LYS A 65 5.73 9.20 4.69
C LYS A 65 7.06 9.61 5.32
N ARG A 66 7.13 9.66 6.66
CA ARG A 66 8.38 9.96 7.39
C ARG A 66 9.47 8.95 7.10
N GLN A 67 9.14 7.66 7.09
CA GLN A 67 10.11 6.59 6.77
C GLN A 67 10.67 6.75 5.36
N LYS A 68 9.83 7.11 4.38
CA LYS A 68 10.31 7.40 3.02
C LYS A 68 11.25 8.60 2.97
N GLU A 69 10.93 9.68 3.68
CA GLU A 69 11.79 10.86 3.75
C GLU A 69 13.15 10.54 4.40
N LEU A 70 13.16 9.75 5.48
CA LEU A 70 14.38 9.28 6.13
C LEU A 70 15.22 8.38 5.23
N ALA A 71 14.58 7.44 4.54
CA ALA A 71 15.23 6.55 3.58
C ALA A 71 15.91 7.34 2.46
N GLU A 72 15.30 8.41 1.96
CA GLU A 72 15.93 9.30 0.98
C GLU A 72 17.16 10.02 1.55
N ILE A 73 17.07 10.53 2.79
CA ILE A 73 18.20 11.21 3.44
C ILE A 73 19.37 10.25 3.63
N ILE A 74 19.09 9.04 4.12
CA ILE A 74 20.10 7.99 4.32
C ILE A 74 20.69 7.55 2.99
N SER A 75 19.87 7.40 1.95
CA SER A 75 20.36 7.05 0.60
C SER A 75 21.40 8.04 0.08
N LYS A 76 21.17 9.35 0.33
CA LYS A 76 22.09 10.43 -0.04
C LYS A 76 23.33 10.43 0.84
N LYS A 77 23.18 10.26 2.15
CA LYS A 77 24.30 10.22 3.11
C LYS A 77 25.26 9.06 2.87
N MET A 78 24.71 7.89 2.55
CA MET A 78 25.47 6.67 2.29
C MET A 78 26.02 6.59 0.87
N ASN A 79 25.74 7.59 0.01
CA ASN A 79 26.14 7.64 -1.39
C ASN A 79 25.80 6.34 -2.15
N LEU A 80 24.61 5.76 -1.89
CA LEU A 80 24.23 4.52 -2.54
C LEU A 80 24.07 4.74 -4.06
N PRO A 81 24.47 3.75 -4.89
CA PRO A 81 24.25 3.84 -6.32
C PRO A 81 22.75 3.91 -6.60
N LYS A 82 22.34 4.88 -7.43
CA LYS A 82 20.94 5.08 -7.81
C LYS A 82 20.29 3.83 -8.41
N SER A 83 21.09 3.00 -9.10
CA SER A 83 20.64 1.71 -9.63
C SER A 83 20.11 0.78 -8.54
N LEU A 84 20.76 0.75 -7.37
CA LEU A 84 20.36 -0.10 -6.24
C LEU A 84 19.09 0.42 -5.57
N VAL A 85 19.01 1.73 -5.33
CA VAL A 85 17.84 2.38 -4.71
C VAL A 85 16.58 2.20 -5.56
N ASN A 86 16.73 2.23 -6.89
CA ASN A 86 15.62 2.02 -7.82
C ASN A 86 15.08 0.57 -7.82
N ASN A 87 15.88 -0.39 -7.38
CA ASN A 87 15.48 -1.80 -7.33
C ASN A 87 14.81 -2.18 -6.00
N PHE A 88 14.83 -1.32 -4.99
CA PHE A 88 14.27 -1.63 -3.67
C PHE A 88 12.74 -1.70 -3.67
N ASN A 89 12.21 -2.69 -2.96
CA ASN A 89 10.78 -2.79 -2.68
C ASN A 89 10.35 -1.76 -1.62
N GLU A 90 9.04 -1.52 -1.47
CA GLU A 90 8.50 -0.58 -0.49
C GLU A 90 8.95 -0.88 0.95
N TYR A 91 9.04 -2.17 1.31
CA TYR A 91 9.51 -2.59 2.63
C TYR A 91 11.02 -2.40 2.82
N GLU A 92 11.82 -2.64 1.78
CA GLU A 92 13.27 -2.41 1.84
C GLU A 92 13.59 -0.92 1.94
N MET A 93 12.79 -0.08 1.26
CA MET A 93 12.85 1.37 1.40
C MET A 93 12.53 1.80 2.84
N CYS A 94 11.56 1.16 3.49
CA CYS A 94 11.27 1.40 4.90
C CYS A 94 12.47 1.02 5.79
N LEU A 95 13.07 -0.14 5.57
CA LEU A 95 14.24 -0.60 6.34
C LEU A 95 15.47 0.30 6.15
N LEU A 96 15.61 0.90 4.97
CA LEU A 96 16.68 1.86 4.71
C LEU A 96 16.62 3.06 5.66
N ALA A 97 15.43 3.44 6.15
CA ALA A 97 15.27 4.50 7.13
C ALA A 97 15.97 4.21 8.48
N ASP A 98 16.15 2.92 8.80
CA ASP A 98 16.75 2.45 10.04
C ASP A 98 18.23 2.08 9.88
N LEU A 99 18.79 2.21 8.67
CA LEU A 99 20.17 1.86 8.39
C LEU A 99 21.14 2.90 8.95
N ILE A 100 22.11 2.44 9.74
CA ILE A 100 23.12 3.29 10.39
C ILE A 100 24.42 3.25 9.59
N ASN A 101 25.02 4.43 9.34
CA ASN A 101 26.33 4.53 8.72
C ASN A 101 27.42 4.12 9.72
N PRO A 102 28.38 3.24 9.36
CA PRO A 102 29.51 2.93 10.23
C PRO A 102 30.31 4.16 10.67
N ILE A 103 30.35 5.24 9.89
CA ILE A 103 31.03 6.51 10.24
C ILE A 103 30.33 7.22 11.42
N ASP A 104 29.02 7.02 11.60
CA ASP A 104 28.26 7.61 12.70
C ASP A 104 28.52 6.89 14.04
N ILE A 105 29.14 5.70 14.01
CA ILE A 105 29.53 4.93 15.20
C ILE A 105 30.87 5.47 15.72
N LYS A 106 30.84 6.14 16.87
CA LYS A 106 32.00 6.85 17.43
C LYS A 106 32.96 5.98 18.25
N VAL A 107 32.55 4.76 18.60
CA VAL A 107 33.30 3.86 19.48
C VAL A 107 34.17 2.93 18.65
N THR A 108 35.43 2.81 19.04
CA THR A 108 36.43 1.92 18.44
C THR A 108 36.80 0.78 19.37
N TRP A 109 37.51 -0.23 18.86
CA TRP A 109 37.96 -1.36 19.69
C TRP A 109 38.90 -0.93 20.82
N GLN A 110 39.62 0.17 20.64
CA GLN A 110 40.53 0.74 21.64
C GLN A 110 39.78 1.37 22.82
N ASP A 111 38.50 1.69 22.64
CA ASP A 111 37.65 2.27 23.68
C ASP A 111 37.03 1.20 24.60
N ILE A 112 37.26 -0.10 24.30
CA ILE A 112 36.71 -1.24 25.04
C ILE A 112 37.85 -1.91 25.83
N GLY A 113 37.85 -1.77 27.15
CA GLY A 113 38.89 -2.34 28.03
C GLY A 113 38.54 -3.71 28.63
N GLY A 114 39.55 -4.55 28.82
CA GLY A 114 39.46 -5.79 29.62
C GLY A 114 38.79 -6.98 28.93
N LEU A 115 38.53 -6.88 27.62
CA LEU A 115 37.83 -7.90 26.82
C LEU A 115 38.63 -8.33 25.59
N ASP A 116 39.97 -8.22 25.62
CA ASP A 116 40.83 -8.46 24.46
C ASP A 116 40.61 -9.86 23.85
N ASP A 117 40.50 -10.89 24.68
CA ASP A 117 40.24 -12.27 24.23
C ASP A 117 38.91 -12.39 23.45
N ILE A 118 37.87 -11.67 23.90
CA ILE A 118 36.54 -11.69 23.26
C ILE A 118 36.57 -10.88 21.97
N ILE A 119 37.24 -9.72 21.99
CA ILE A 119 37.40 -8.86 20.81
C ILE A 119 38.10 -9.64 19.70
N ASP A 120 39.16 -10.37 20.02
CA ASP A 120 39.88 -11.19 19.04
C ASP A 120 39.04 -12.36 18.53
N ASN A 121 38.24 -13.00 19.39
CA ASN A 121 37.29 -14.01 18.94
C ASN A 121 36.25 -13.44 17.97
N VAL A 122 35.64 -12.29 18.27
CA VAL A 122 34.64 -11.63 17.40
C VAL A 122 35.26 -11.18 16.08
N ARG A 123 36.51 -10.69 16.08
CA ARG A 123 37.23 -10.37 14.85
C ARG A 123 37.34 -11.57 13.93
N GLN A 124 37.73 -12.72 14.48
CA GLN A 124 37.96 -13.94 13.71
C GLN A 124 36.67 -14.58 13.20
N THR A 125 35.63 -14.58 14.04
CA THR A 125 34.38 -15.32 13.76
C THR A 125 33.35 -14.49 13.00
N VAL A 126 33.33 -13.16 13.20
CA VAL A 126 32.31 -12.27 12.60
C VAL A 126 32.93 -11.31 11.59
N ILE A 127 34.00 -10.59 11.96
CA ILE A 127 34.49 -9.47 11.14
C ILE A 127 35.21 -9.97 9.89
N TYR A 128 36.16 -10.91 10.01
CA TYR A 128 36.91 -11.40 8.85
C TYR A 128 36.02 -12.07 7.78
N PRO A 129 35.03 -12.91 8.14
CA PRO A 129 34.10 -13.45 7.14
C PRO A 129 33.30 -12.38 6.38
N LEU A 130 32.94 -11.28 7.03
CA LEU A 130 32.22 -10.17 6.40
C LEU A 130 33.11 -9.29 5.51
N GLN A 131 34.38 -9.11 5.89
CA GLN A 131 35.34 -8.30 5.12
C GLN A 131 35.91 -9.03 3.91
N HIS A 132 36.10 -10.35 4.01
CA HIS A 132 36.70 -11.19 2.97
C HIS A 132 35.79 -12.36 2.59
N PRO A 133 34.54 -12.10 2.15
CA PRO A 133 33.58 -13.14 1.86
C PRO A 133 34.10 -14.18 0.85
N GLU A 134 34.97 -13.77 -0.09
CA GLU A 134 35.60 -14.64 -1.08
C GLU A 134 36.42 -15.79 -0.48
N LEU A 135 37.09 -15.54 0.65
CA LEU A 135 37.92 -16.56 1.33
C LEU A 135 37.06 -17.60 2.05
N PHE A 136 35.85 -17.22 2.47
CA PHE A 136 34.96 -18.07 3.26
C PHE A 136 33.85 -18.72 2.41
N SER A 137 33.56 -18.17 1.23
CA SER A 137 32.55 -18.71 0.29
C SER A 137 32.87 -20.12 -0.23
N GLN A 138 34.14 -20.51 -0.24
CA GLN A 138 34.61 -21.82 -0.70
C GLN A 138 34.82 -22.83 0.45
N SER A 139 34.72 -22.38 1.70
CA SER A 139 34.90 -23.24 2.86
C SER A 139 33.66 -24.10 3.07
N LYS A 140 33.78 -25.38 2.71
CA LYS A 140 32.77 -26.43 2.89
C LYS A 140 32.43 -26.72 4.37
N LEU A 141 33.07 -26.03 5.32
CA LEU A 141 32.89 -26.20 6.76
C LEU A 141 31.77 -25.35 7.36
N LEU A 142 31.29 -24.31 6.64
CA LEU A 142 30.23 -23.40 7.10
C LEU A 142 28.94 -23.52 6.29
N THR A 143 28.93 -24.37 5.26
CA THR A 143 27.73 -24.70 4.47
C THR A 143 27.19 -26.06 4.93
N THR A 144 26.54 -26.07 6.09
CA THR A 144 25.76 -27.24 6.57
C THR A 144 24.34 -26.83 6.83
#